data_AF-A0A1Q7ADS4-F1
#
_entry.id   AF-A0A1Q7ADS4-F1
#
_cell.length_a   1.000
_cell.length_b   1.000
_cell.length_c   1.000
_cell.angle_alpha   90.00
_cell.angle_beta   90.00
_cell.angle_gamma   90.00
#
_symmetry.space_group_name_H-M   'P 1'
#
loop_
_entity.id
_entity.type
_entity.pdbx_description
1 polymer ?
#
loop_
_entity_poly.entity_id
_entity_poly.type
_entity_poly.pdbx_seq_one_letter_code
_entity_poly.pdbx_strand_id
1 'polypeptide(L)'
;KQHGLAGLRDGLRFLRELYERFWDSLHPQIEDGDLDGRAAPIEWLNNKLPPSIKGIAATRSRTGTVYSLLQWEESRAVENLGRQNPDARERAIAEGKISGEQFDKAVVSTPRAFYEEVATDLGAALDELQALNRVIDEKFGRNAPSLIEVRKCLEQWGDIVGPIVKRKRDLEPDLAQASQRTEAPSGTTGDGGARDASAPASGIDPVDRNDALRRLGAVAAFFRRTEPHSPVGHLVQRAMHWGQMPLEQWLREVIRDENVLAHVRETLGFEATAHASEAQTTSEAQTK
;
A
#
# COMPACT_ATOMS: atom_id res chain seq x y z
N LYS A 1 6.64 17.67 -11.48
CA LYS A 1 6.08 18.48 -10.35
C LYS A 1 4.56 18.42 -10.30
N GLN A 2 3.83 18.78 -11.36
CA GLN A 2 2.35 18.75 -11.37
C GLN A 2 1.76 17.33 -11.40
N HIS A 3 2.35 16.42 -12.21
CA HIS A 3 1.80 15.07 -12.46
C HIS A 3 2.62 13.93 -11.83
N GLY A 4 3.43 14.20 -10.80
CA GLY A 4 4.19 13.15 -10.11
C GLY A 4 5.08 12.30 -11.03
N LEU A 5 5.08 10.99 -10.80
CA LEU A 5 5.88 10.00 -11.56
C LEU A 5 5.37 9.80 -12.99
N ALA A 6 4.07 9.85 -13.24
CA ALA A 6 3.52 9.83 -14.60
C ALA A 6 4.10 10.97 -15.46
N GLY A 7 4.15 12.19 -14.92
CA GLY A 7 4.77 13.32 -15.61
C GLY A 7 6.28 13.17 -15.82
N LEU A 8 6.97 12.47 -14.92
CA LEU A 8 8.38 12.14 -15.10
C LEU A 8 8.57 11.12 -16.22
N ARG A 9 7.78 10.04 -16.24
CA ARG A 9 7.76 9.04 -17.32
C ARG A 9 7.57 9.73 -18.67
N ASP A 10 6.56 10.58 -18.80
CA ASP A 10 6.25 11.25 -20.06
C ASP A 10 7.35 12.24 -20.48
N GLY A 11 7.98 12.92 -19.51
CA GLY A 11 9.14 13.77 -19.75
C GLY A 11 10.38 12.99 -20.22
N LEU A 12 10.66 11.83 -19.63
CA LEU A 12 11.75 10.95 -20.03
C LEU A 12 11.50 10.38 -21.44
N ARG A 13 10.26 9.97 -21.73
CA ARG A 13 9.84 9.56 -23.08
C ARG A 13 10.03 10.68 -24.08
N PHE A 14 9.61 11.90 -23.76
CA PHE A 14 9.79 13.06 -24.63
C PHE A 14 11.26 13.28 -24.96
N LEU A 15 12.14 13.27 -23.94
CA LEU A 15 13.58 13.40 -24.17
C LEU A 15 14.10 12.25 -25.05
N ARG A 16 13.71 11.01 -24.78
CA ARG A 16 14.11 9.86 -25.60
C ARG A 16 13.71 10.07 -27.07
N GLU A 17 12.44 10.37 -27.32
CA GLU A 17 11.93 10.56 -28.68
C GLU A 17 12.55 11.78 -29.37
N LEU A 18 12.91 12.83 -28.61
CA LEU A 18 13.61 14.00 -29.13
C LEU A 18 15.00 13.61 -29.67
N TYR A 19 15.79 12.89 -28.88
CA TYR A 19 17.12 12.40 -29.30
C TYR A 19 17.03 11.29 -30.35
N GLU A 20 16.01 10.44 -30.29
CA GLU A 20 15.85 9.31 -31.20
C GLU A 20 15.41 9.77 -32.61
N ARG A 21 14.42 10.65 -32.69
CA ARG A 21 13.79 11.05 -33.97
C ARG A 21 14.38 12.29 -34.60
N PHE A 22 14.91 13.21 -33.79
CA PHE A 22 15.33 14.52 -34.27
C PHE A 22 16.82 14.77 -34.12
N TRP A 23 17.64 13.74 -33.83
CA TRP A 23 19.08 13.90 -33.64
C TRP A 23 19.73 14.79 -34.70
N ASP A 24 19.49 14.55 -35.99
CA ASP A 24 20.20 15.27 -37.04
C ASP A 24 19.79 16.75 -37.14
N SER A 25 18.56 17.09 -36.71
CA SER A 25 18.01 18.46 -36.78
C SER A 25 17.89 19.15 -35.41
N LEU A 26 18.24 18.48 -34.31
CA LEU A 26 18.05 18.99 -32.95
C LEU A 26 18.93 20.21 -32.71
N HIS A 27 18.41 21.22 -32.02
CA HIS A 27 19.20 22.35 -31.57
C HIS A 27 19.72 22.14 -30.13
N PRO A 28 20.94 22.60 -29.79
CA PRO A 28 21.91 23.25 -30.69
C PRO A 28 22.45 22.28 -31.76
N GLN A 29 22.78 22.82 -32.93
CA GLN A 29 23.36 22.02 -34.02
C GLN A 29 24.74 21.52 -33.61
N ILE A 30 25.16 20.37 -34.15
CA ILE A 30 26.50 19.83 -33.92
C ILE A 30 27.47 20.59 -34.84
N GLU A 31 28.39 21.33 -34.26
CA GLU A 31 29.44 22.08 -34.97
C GLU A 31 30.79 21.38 -34.72
N ASP A 32 31.55 21.08 -35.77
CA ASP A 32 32.85 20.38 -35.69
C ASP A 32 32.85 19.05 -34.89
N GLY A 33 31.69 18.38 -34.80
CA GLY A 33 31.52 17.15 -34.03
C GLY A 33 31.40 17.35 -32.52
N ASP A 34 31.30 18.60 -32.05
CA ASP A 34 31.08 18.94 -30.65
C ASP A 34 29.66 18.58 -30.21
N LEU A 35 29.55 17.73 -29.18
CA LEU A 35 28.30 17.26 -28.62
C LEU A 35 27.93 17.97 -27.30
N ASP A 36 28.81 18.83 -26.77
CA ASP A 36 28.68 19.41 -25.43
C ASP A 36 27.38 20.22 -25.28
N GLY A 37 27.03 20.99 -26.31
CA GLY A 37 25.78 21.76 -26.33
C GLY A 37 24.52 20.89 -26.17
N ARG A 38 24.56 19.64 -26.64
CA ARG A 38 23.46 18.68 -26.50
C ARG A 38 23.59 17.78 -25.27
N ALA A 39 24.81 17.60 -24.74
CA ALA A 39 25.07 16.81 -23.54
C ALA A 39 24.73 17.59 -22.26
N ALA A 40 25.11 18.88 -22.20
CA ALA A 40 24.98 19.72 -21.02
C ALA A 40 23.56 19.77 -20.41
N PRO A 41 22.46 19.81 -21.21
CA PRO A 41 21.11 19.73 -20.64
C PRO A 41 20.84 18.41 -19.90
N ILE A 42 21.35 17.27 -20.39
CA ILE A 42 21.19 15.97 -19.74
C ILE A 42 21.97 15.93 -18.42
N GLU A 43 23.21 16.43 -18.42
CA GLU A 43 24.03 16.52 -17.20
C GLU A 43 23.37 17.43 -16.14
N TRP A 44 22.81 18.55 -16.58
CA TRP A 44 22.06 19.45 -15.72
C TRP A 44 20.81 18.76 -15.14
N LEU A 45 20.07 18.03 -15.96
CA LEU A 45 18.90 17.27 -15.52
C LEU A 45 19.26 16.20 -14.50
N ASN A 46 20.39 15.51 -14.67
CA ASN A 46 20.86 14.50 -13.72
C ASN A 46 20.97 15.06 -12.30
N ASN A 47 21.38 16.32 -12.17
CA ASN A 47 21.54 16.99 -10.87
C ASN A 47 20.27 17.70 -10.39
N LYS A 48 19.40 18.16 -11.30
CA LYS A 48 18.22 18.97 -10.95
C LYS A 48 16.93 18.19 -10.75
N LEU A 49 16.78 17.05 -11.41
CA LEU A 49 15.61 16.19 -11.25
C LEU A 49 15.52 15.53 -9.88
N PRO A 50 16.60 15.00 -9.24
CA PRO A 50 16.47 14.21 -8.02
C PRO A 50 15.72 14.92 -6.88
N PRO A 51 15.97 16.20 -6.53
CA PRO A 51 15.16 16.88 -5.52
C PRO A 51 13.68 16.99 -5.90
N SER A 52 13.37 17.18 -7.19
CA SER A 52 11.99 17.24 -7.68
C SER A 52 11.31 15.87 -7.65
N ILE A 53 12.06 14.79 -7.89
CA ILE A 53 11.58 13.40 -7.83
C ILE A 53 11.32 13.01 -6.37
N LYS A 54 12.24 13.36 -5.46
CA LYS A 54 12.07 13.11 -4.02
C LYS A 54 10.90 13.90 -3.43
N GLY A 55 10.58 15.06 -3.98
CA GLY A 55 9.44 15.88 -3.58
C GLY A 55 8.08 15.41 -4.10
N ILE A 56 8.01 14.33 -4.90
CA ILE A 56 6.73 13.76 -5.32
C ILE A 56 6.02 13.13 -4.12
N ALA A 57 4.70 13.30 -4.02
CA ALA A 57 3.90 12.72 -2.95
C ALA A 57 4.05 11.19 -2.91
N ALA A 58 4.55 10.67 -1.79
CA ALA A 58 4.70 9.25 -1.47
C ALA A 58 3.53 8.73 -0.61
N THR A 59 2.75 9.63 -0.02
CA THR A 59 1.52 9.32 0.70
C THR A 59 0.40 10.25 0.24
N ARG A 60 -0.85 9.77 0.36
CA ARG A 60 -2.05 10.57 0.19
C ARG A 60 -3.05 10.09 1.24
N SER A 61 -2.83 10.52 2.47
CA SER A 61 -3.68 10.15 3.61
C SER A 61 -5.10 10.64 3.36
N ARG A 62 -6.10 9.85 3.78
CA ARG A 62 -7.51 10.28 3.83
C ARG A 62 -7.72 11.55 4.68
N THR A 63 -6.81 11.82 5.63
CA THR A 63 -6.81 13.03 6.47
C THR A 63 -6.23 14.27 5.77
N GLY A 64 -5.82 14.15 4.50
CA GLY A 64 -5.22 15.25 3.72
C GLY A 64 -3.72 15.45 3.93
N THR A 65 -3.09 14.73 4.87
CA THR A 65 -1.64 14.76 5.07
C THR A 65 -0.91 14.11 3.90
N VAL A 66 0.04 14.84 3.32
CA VAL A 66 0.86 14.39 2.19
C VAL A 66 2.32 14.48 2.58
N TYR A 67 3.03 13.36 2.44
CA TYR A 67 4.48 13.28 2.63
C TYR A 67 5.13 12.78 1.35
N SER A 68 6.34 13.26 1.09
CA SER A 68 7.19 12.84 -0.04
C SER A 68 8.36 11.98 0.45
N LEU A 69 9.25 11.55 -0.45
CA LEU A 69 10.49 10.90 -0.04
C LEU A 69 11.40 11.82 0.77
N LEU A 70 11.34 13.14 0.57
CA LEU A 70 12.09 14.07 1.41
C LEU A 70 11.66 13.96 2.88
N GLN A 71 10.35 13.88 3.12
CA GLN A 71 9.81 13.66 4.46
C GLN A 71 10.10 12.26 4.98
N TRP A 72 10.10 11.24 4.11
CA TRP A 72 10.57 9.92 4.51
C TRP A 72 12.03 9.94 4.99
N GLU A 73 12.95 10.56 4.24
CA GLU A 73 14.36 10.68 4.61
C GLU A 73 14.52 11.45 5.94
N GLU A 74 13.80 12.56 6.10
CA GLU A 74 13.74 13.32 7.34
C GLU A 74 13.27 12.45 8.52
N SER A 75 12.18 11.69 8.33
CA SER A 75 11.64 10.81 9.36
C SER A 75 12.63 9.75 9.82
N ARG A 76 13.40 9.16 8.89
CA ARG A 76 14.41 8.15 9.22
C ARG A 76 15.63 8.78 9.87
N ALA A 77 16.00 9.99 9.49
CA ALA A 77 17.05 10.75 10.17
C ALA A 77 16.67 11.07 11.62
N VAL A 78 15.42 11.50 11.87
CA VAL A 78 14.88 11.76 13.22
C VAL A 78 14.86 10.48 14.08
N GLU A 79 14.42 9.36 13.53
CA GLU A 79 14.43 8.08 14.26
C GLU A 79 15.85 7.60 14.56
N ASN A 80 16.78 7.75 13.61
CA ASN A 80 18.20 7.41 13.83
C ASN A 80 18.83 8.28 14.92
N LEU A 81 18.50 9.58 14.95
CA LEU A 81 18.94 10.51 16.00
C LEU A 81 18.42 10.09 17.37
N GLY A 82 17.15 9.71 17.48
CA GLY A 82 16.52 9.28 18.73
C GLY A 82 17.13 8.01 19.34
N ARG A 83 17.67 7.11 18.51
CA ARG A 83 18.39 5.92 19.01
C ARG A 83 19.66 6.26 19.78
N GLN A 84 20.28 7.40 19.48
CA GLN A 84 21.51 7.86 20.15
C GLN A 84 21.19 8.87 21.27
N ASN A 85 20.19 9.72 21.04
CA ASN A 85 19.81 10.79 21.96
C ASN A 85 18.29 11.06 21.87
N PRO A 86 17.50 10.54 22.83
CA PRO A 86 16.06 10.77 22.88
C PRO A 86 15.66 12.25 22.92
N ASP A 87 16.35 13.07 23.72
CA ASP A 87 16.09 14.51 23.84
C ASP A 87 16.35 15.25 22.51
N ALA A 88 17.33 14.80 21.73
CA ALA A 88 17.59 15.35 20.41
C ALA A 88 16.48 15.02 19.40
N ARG A 89 15.86 13.84 19.50
CA ARG A 89 14.66 13.50 18.72
C ARG A 89 13.47 14.37 19.11
N GLU A 90 13.23 14.57 20.41
CA GLU A 90 12.13 15.43 20.87
C GLU A 90 12.29 16.88 20.39
N ARG A 91 13.51 17.44 20.47
CA ARG A 91 13.80 18.76 19.92
C ARG A 91 13.58 18.83 18.41
N ALA A 92 14.05 17.84 17.65
CA ALA A 92 13.85 17.78 16.21
C ALA A 92 12.36 17.77 15.82
N ILE A 93 11.55 17.02 16.56
CA ILE A 93 10.09 16.98 16.37
C ILE A 93 9.45 18.33 16.76
N ALA A 94 9.89 18.95 17.85
CA ALA A 94 9.42 20.27 18.27
C ALA A 94 9.78 21.38 17.27
N GLU A 95 10.88 21.23 16.53
CA GLU A 95 11.29 22.09 15.41
C GLU A 95 10.48 21.86 14.12
N GLY A 96 9.54 20.90 14.12
CA GLY A 96 8.63 20.63 13.02
C GLY A 96 9.08 19.55 12.05
N LYS A 97 10.18 18.83 12.33
CA LYS A 97 10.55 17.64 11.55
C LYS A 97 9.59 16.50 11.85
N ILE A 98 9.32 15.68 10.84
CA ILE A 98 8.41 14.57 11.02
C ILE A 98 9.09 13.34 11.66
N SER A 99 8.33 12.58 12.45
CA SER A 99 8.78 11.31 13.03
C SER A 99 8.50 10.13 12.09
N GLY A 100 9.17 8.99 12.35
CA GLY A 100 8.89 7.75 11.60
C GLY A 100 7.44 7.30 11.78
N GLU A 101 6.90 7.45 12.98
CA GLU A 101 5.51 7.11 13.30
C GLU A 101 4.51 7.97 12.51
N GLN A 102 4.75 9.26 12.36
CA GLN A 102 3.89 10.14 11.55
C GLN A 102 3.86 9.70 10.09
N PHE A 103 5.02 9.38 9.51
CA PHE A 103 5.10 8.88 8.14
C PHE A 103 4.37 7.53 8.01
N ASP A 104 4.64 6.58 8.90
CA ASP A 104 4.06 5.24 8.87
C ASP A 104 2.53 5.29 9.04
N LYS A 105 2.01 6.19 9.89
CA LYS A 105 0.56 6.46 10.01
C LYS A 105 -0.03 6.95 8.70
N ALA A 106 0.65 7.86 7.99
CA ALA A 106 0.20 8.35 6.68
C ALA A 106 0.22 7.24 5.61
N VAL A 107 1.17 6.30 5.67
CA VAL A 107 1.20 5.12 4.79
C VAL A 107 0.00 4.21 5.07
N VAL A 108 -0.31 3.97 6.36
CA VAL A 108 -1.46 3.14 6.75
C VAL A 108 -2.77 3.75 6.25
N SER A 109 -2.95 5.07 6.34
CA SER A 109 -4.15 5.77 5.88
C SER A 109 -4.22 6.02 4.38
N THR A 110 -3.12 5.79 3.64
CA THR A 110 -3.09 5.93 2.17
C THR A 110 -3.70 4.68 1.51
N PRO A 111 -4.65 4.82 0.56
CA PRO A 111 -5.29 3.68 -0.11
C PRO A 111 -4.31 2.79 -0.90
N ARG A 112 -4.62 1.49 -1.01
CA ARG A 112 -3.85 0.54 -1.85
C ARG A 112 -3.74 1.02 -3.31
N ALA A 113 -4.84 1.45 -3.90
CA ALA A 113 -4.90 1.88 -5.31
C ALA A 113 -3.86 2.97 -5.64
N PHE A 114 -3.64 3.93 -4.73
CA PHE A 114 -2.61 4.96 -4.90
C PHE A 114 -1.22 4.35 -5.07
N TYR A 115 -0.86 3.38 -4.23
CA TYR A 115 0.46 2.74 -4.29
C TYR A 115 0.62 1.86 -5.54
N GLU A 116 -0.46 1.28 -6.06
CA GLU A 116 -0.44 0.50 -7.30
C GLU A 116 -0.26 1.39 -8.54
N GLU A 117 -0.91 2.55 -8.57
CA GLU A 117 -0.67 3.59 -9.57
C GLU A 117 0.79 4.06 -9.51
N VAL A 118 1.28 4.40 -8.31
CA VAL A 118 2.68 4.81 -8.10
C VAL A 118 3.66 3.74 -8.57
N ALA A 119 3.43 2.47 -8.24
CA ALA A 119 4.30 1.37 -8.67
C ALA A 119 4.28 1.17 -10.18
N THR A 120 3.12 1.33 -10.82
CA THR A 120 2.96 1.24 -12.27
C THR A 120 3.71 2.37 -12.97
N ASP A 121 3.50 3.62 -12.53
CA ASP A 121 4.19 4.79 -13.08
C ASP A 121 5.70 4.74 -12.83
N LEU A 122 6.13 4.24 -11.66
CA LEU A 122 7.53 4.06 -11.34
C LEU A 122 8.21 3.05 -12.27
N GLY A 123 7.60 1.89 -12.50
CA GLY A 123 8.10 0.89 -13.43
C GLY A 123 8.23 1.46 -14.84
N ALA A 124 7.18 2.13 -15.33
CA ALA A 124 7.22 2.76 -16.65
C ALA A 124 8.26 3.90 -16.74
N ALA A 125 8.47 4.67 -15.68
CA ALA A 125 9.52 5.71 -15.65
C ALA A 125 10.93 5.10 -15.67
N LEU A 126 11.16 3.98 -14.98
CA LEU A 126 12.43 3.24 -15.02
C LEU A 126 12.70 2.66 -16.41
N ASP A 127 11.67 2.10 -17.06
CA ASP A 127 11.77 1.58 -18.42
C ASP A 127 12.11 2.69 -19.43
N GLU A 128 11.42 3.84 -19.36
CA GLU A 128 11.72 5.00 -20.22
C GLU A 128 13.11 5.58 -19.92
N LEU A 129 13.54 5.63 -18.66
CA LEU A 129 14.90 6.04 -18.30
C LEU A 129 15.94 5.09 -18.89
N GLN A 130 15.71 3.79 -18.86
CA GLN A 130 16.62 2.82 -19.46
C GLN A 130 16.65 2.96 -20.99
N ALA A 131 15.51 3.14 -21.63
CA ALA A 131 15.43 3.35 -23.06
C ALA A 131 16.12 4.67 -23.49
N LEU A 132 15.93 5.76 -22.73
CA LEU A 132 16.63 7.03 -22.93
C LEU A 132 18.16 6.86 -22.82
N ASN A 133 18.64 6.16 -21.78
CA ASN A 133 20.08 5.92 -21.63
C ASN A 133 20.67 5.17 -22.83
N ARG A 134 19.96 4.18 -23.40
CA ARG A 134 20.42 3.49 -24.62
C ARG A 134 20.56 4.44 -25.80
N VAL A 135 19.59 5.35 -25.99
CA VAL A 135 19.65 6.36 -27.06
C VAL A 135 20.82 7.33 -26.81
N ILE A 136 21.03 7.74 -25.56
CA ILE A 136 22.17 8.60 -25.19
C ILE A 136 23.49 7.88 -25.49
N ASP A 137 23.65 6.64 -25.05
CA ASP A 137 24.85 5.84 -25.29
C ASP A 137 25.12 5.66 -26.79
N GLU A 138 24.08 5.41 -27.59
CA GLU A 138 24.18 5.27 -29.05
C GLU A 138 24.60 6.58 -29.73
N LYS A 139 23.97 7.71 -29.37
CA LYS A 139 24.20 9.00 -30.04
C LYS A 139 25.49 9.69 -29.62
N PHE A 140 25.89 9.56 -28.36
CA PHE A 140 27.05 10.26 -27.79
C PHE A 140 28.29 9.38 -27.67
N GLY A 141 28.15 8.04 -27.73
CA GLY A 141 29.27 7.11 -27.63
C GLY A 141 30.09 7.32 -26.36
N ARG A 142 31.38 7.64 -26.51
CA ARG A 142 32.29 7.86 -25.37
C ARG A 142 31.98 9.13 -24.58
N ASN A 143 31.25 10.07 -25.16
CA ASN A 143 30.90 11.36 -24.54
C ASN A 143 29.49 11.33 -23.95
N ALA A 144 28.95 10.13 -23.68
CA ALA A 144 27.59 9.96 -23.17
C ALA A 144 27.42 10.62 -21.78
N PRO A 145 26.51 11.61 -21.64
CA PRO A 145 26.16 12.16 -20.34
C PRO A 145 25.41 11.12 -19.49
N SER A 146 25.56 11.21 -18.18
CA SER A 146 24.97 10.25 -17.24
C SER A 146 23.66 10.75 -16.61
N LEU A 147 22.69 9.85 -16.44
CA LEU A 147 21.46 10.05 -15.65
C LEU A 147 21.43 9.17 -14.38
N ILE A 148 22.60 8.86 -13.81
CA ILE A 148 22.73 7.92 -12.69
C ILE A 148 22.05 8.39 -11.40
N GLU A 149 22.03 9.70 -11.11
CA GLU A 149 21.40 10.21 -9.89
C GLU A 149 19.87 10.18 -10.00
N VAL A 150 19.33 10.35 -11.21
CA VAL A 150 17.91 10.13 -11.50
C VAL A 150 17.56 8.65 -11.29
N ARG A 151 18.38 7.74 -11.81
CA ARG A 151 18.20 6.29 -11.62
C ARG A 151 18.18 5.92 -10.14
N LYS A 152 19.20 6.31 -9.37
CA LYS A 152 19.27 6.05 -7.92
C LYS A 152 18.03 6.55 -7.19
N CYS A 153 17.51 7.72 -7.56
CA CYS A 153 16.31 8.26 -6.96
C CYS A 153 15.06 7.41 -7.26
N LEU A 154 14.92 6.88 -8.48
CA LEU A 154 13.82 5.98 -8.85
C LEU A 154 13.95 4.60 -8.21
N GLU A 155 15.17 4.08 -8.07
CA GLU A 155 15.43 2.83 -7.36
C GLU A 155 15.06 2.97 -5.86
N GLN A 156 15.43 4.10 -5.24
CA GLN A 156 15.01 4.42 -3.86
C GLN A 156 13.49 4.49 -3.72
N TRP A 157 12.78 5.06 -4.70
CA TRP A 157 11.32 5.00 -4.76
C TRP A 157 10.81 3.55 -4.74
N GLY A 158 11.45 2.67 -5.51
CA GLY A 158 11.10 1.25 -5.61
C GLY A 158 11.31 0.50 -4.29
N ASP A 159 12.45 0.74 -3.63
CA ASP A 159 12.78 0.13 -2.34
C ASP A 159 11.78 0.48 -1.24
N ILE A 160 11.17 1.66 -1.33
CA ILE A 160 10.20 2.16 -0.34
C ILE A 160 8.77 1.73 -0.71
N VAL A 161 8.36 1.94 -1.95
CA VAL A 161 6.97 1.67 -2.39
C VAL A 161 6.72 0.18 -2.58
N GLY A 162 7.69 -0.59 -3.08
CA GLY A 162 7.54 -2.02 -3.36
C GLY A 162 7.06 -2.83 -2.14
N PRO A 163 7.73 -2.73 -0.98
CA PRO A 163 7.29 -3.39 0.25
C PRO A 163 5.92 -2.91 0.74
N ILE A 164 5.58 -1.62 0.54
CA ILE A 164 4.27 -1.07 0.93
C ILE A 164 3.16 -1.68 0.08
N VAL A 165 3.33 -1.71 -1.25
CA VAL A 165 2.36 -2.32 -2.18
C VAL A 165 2.14 -3.78 -1.83
N LYS A 166 3.22 -4.55 -1.62
CA LYS A 166 3.14 -5.96 -1.24
C LYS A 166 2.31 -6.14 0.03
N ARG A 167 2.64 -5.40 1.10
CA ARG A 167 1.91 -5.46 2.37
C ARG A 167 0.44 -5.08 2.23
N LYS A 168 0.13 -4.05 1.42
CA LYS A 168 -1.26 -3.62 1.18
C LYS A 168 -2.06 -4.67 0.39
N ARG A 169 -1.44 -5.32 -0.61
CA ARG A 169 -2.05 -6.44 -1.35
C ARG A 169 -2.34 -7.64 -0.45
N ASP A 170 -1.44 -7.95 0.48
CA ASP A 170 -1.64 -9.05 1.43
C ASP A 170 -2.81 -8.78 2.39
N LEU A 171 -3.03 -7.51 2.77
CA LEU A 171 -4.12 -7.10 3.67
C LEU A 171 -5.48 -6.94 2.96
N GLU A 172 -5.47 -6.56 1.68
CA GLU A 172 -6.65 -6.30 0.86
C GLU A 172 -6.55 -7.08 -0.47
N PRO A 173 -6.72 -8.42 -0.51
CA PRO A 173 -6.55 -9.19 -1.74
C PRO A 173 -7.66 -8.88 -2.77
N ASP A 174 -7.31 -8.86 -4.06
CA ASP A 174 -8.28 -8.64 -5.15
C ASP A 174 -9.28 -9.79 -5.24
N LEU A 175 -10.54 -9.50 -4.93
CA LEU A 175 -11.67 -10.43 -5.04
C LEU A 175 -11.83 -10.99 -6.47
N ALA A 176 -11.38 -10.25 -7.50
CA ALA A 176 -11.53 -10.61 -8.91
C ALA A 176 -10.50 -11.65 -9.40
N GLN A 177 -9.28 -11.69 -8.86
CA GLN A 177 -8.24 -12.64 -9.30
C GLN A 177 -8.36 -14.03 -8.63
N ALA A 178 -9.21 -14.16 -7.62
CA ALA A 178 -9.49 -15.45 -6.97
C ALA A 178 -10.37 -16.37 -7.85
N SER A 179 -11.03 -15.84 -8.89
CA SER A 179 -11.97 -16.61 -9.74
C SER A 179 -11.37 -17.10 -11.07
N GLN A 180 -10.17 -16.67 -11.47
CA GLN A 180 -9.60 -16.95 -12.79
C GLN A 180 -8.45 -17.97 -12.83
N ARG A 181 -8.17 -18.65 -11.71
CA ARG A 181 -7.10 -19.69 -11.68
C ARG A 181 -7.60 -21.13 -11.74
N THR A 182 -8.89 -21.34 -12.05
CA THR A 182 -9.53 -22.66 -12.09
C THR A 182 -9.86 -23.08 -13.53
N GLU A 183 -8.86 -23.23 -14.39
CA GLU A 183 -9.02 -24.03 -15.61
C GLU A 183 -7.75 -24.85 -15.88
N ALA A 184 -7.75 -26.09 -15.39
CA ALA A 184 -7.04 -27.25 -15.96
C ALA A 184 -7.57 -28.55 -15.29
N PRO A 185 -7.43 -29.72 -15.92
CA PRO A 185 -8.45 -30.37 -16.73
C PRO A 185 -9.15 -31.51 -16.00
N SER A 186 -10.35 -31.86 -16.47
CA SER A 186 -11.07 -33.06 -16.09
C SER A 186 -10.28 -34.32 -16.47
N GLY A 187 -9.94 -35.13 -15.47
CA GLY A 187 -9.44 -36.50 -15.62
C GLY A 187 -10.40 -37.47 -14.91
N THR A 188 -11.04 -38.32 -15.70
CA THR A 188 -12.01 -39.36 -15.31
C THR A 188 -11.34 -40.60 -14.68
N THR A 189 -12.17 -41.44 -14.04
CA THR A 189 -11.99 -42.82 -13.50
C THR A 189 -11.63 -42.88 -12.01
N GLY A 190 -12.24 -43.67 -11.13
CA GLY A 190 -13.36 -44.63 -11.04
C GLY A 190 -13.21 -45.22 -9.61
N ASP A 191 -14.21 -45.42 -8.75
CA ASP A 191 -15.26 -46.46 -8.67
C ASP A 191 -15.48 -46.74 -7.15
N GLY A 192 -16.70 -47.11 -6.76
CA GLY A 192 -16.98 -48.03 -5.64
C GLY A 192 -16.92 -47.55 -4.19
N GLY A 193 -18.09 -47.33 -3.56
CA GLY A 193 -18.20 -47.40 -2.09
C GLY A 193 -19.47 -46.79 -1.50
N ALA A 194 -20.44 -47.62 -1.14
CA ALA A 194 -21.78 -47.25 -0.72
C ALA A 194 -21.89 -46.70 0.72
N ARG A 195 -22.67 -45.60 0.83
CA ARG A 195 -23.70 -45.24 1.84
C ARG A 195 -23.45 -45.51 3.32
N ASP A 196 -23.50 -44.44 4.13
CA ASP A 196 -24.50 -44.36 5.20
C ASP A 196 -24.96 -42.89 5.43
N ALA A 197 -26.20 -42.77 5.89
CA ALA A 197 -27.06 -41.61 5.76
C ALA A 197 -27.05 -40.68 6.99
N SER A 198 -26.97 -39.37 6.75
CA SER A 198 -27.71 -38.32 7.46
C SER A 198 -27.40 -36.96 6.84
N ALA A 199 -28.07 -36.64 5.74
CA ALA A 199 -28.09 -35.29 5.21
C ALA A 199 -29.55 -34.86 5.00
N PRO A 200 -30.08 -33.90 5.78
CA PRO A 200 -31.26 -33.19 5.34
C PRO A 200 -30.87 -32.29 4.17
N ALA A 201 -31.68 -32.38 3.10
CA ALA A 201 -31.83 -31.48 1.97
C ALA A 201 -30.69 -30.47 1.72
N SER A 202 -29.86 -30.80 0.73
CA SER A 202 -28.85 -29.96 0.11
C SER A 202 -29.47 -28.75 -0.59
N GLY A 203 -29.73 -27.68 0.16
CA GLY A 203 -29.72 -26.32 -0.34
C GLY A 203 -28.33 -25.70 -0.07
N ILE A 204 -27.84 -24.88 -1.01
CA ILE A 204 -26.68 -24.00 -0.75
C ILE A 204 -27.06 -22.96 0.30
N ASP A 205 -28.34 -22.60 0.35
CA ASP A 205 -28.86 -21.61 1.26
C ASP A 205 -28.88 -22.12 2.72
N PRO A 206 -28.34 -21.34 3.67
CA PRO A 206 -28.38 -21.68 5.08
C PRO A 206 -29.80 -21.52 5.64
N VAL A 207 -30.20 -22.46 6.51
CA VAL A 207 -31.53 -22.45 7.14
C VAL A 207 -31.60 -21.47 8.33
N ASP A 208 -30.49 -21.34 9.05
CA ASP A 208 -30.35 -20.42 10.17
C ASP A 208 -28.89 -19.93 10.32
N ARG A 209 -28.67 -19.01 11.26
CA ARG A 209 -27.34 -18.41 11.51
C ARG A 209 -26.29 -19.43 11.91
N ASN A 210 -26.65 -20.43 12.73
CA ASN A 210 -25.70 -21.44 13.20
C ASN A 210 -25.33 -22.40 12.06
N ASP A 211 -26.28 -22.74 11.20
CA ASP A 211 -26.07 -23.49 9.98
C ASP A 211 -25.14 -22.75 9.01
N ALA A 212 -25.34 -21.44 8.83
CA ALA A 212 -24.46 -20.58 8.04
C ALA A 212 -23.01 -20.59 8.56
N LEU A 213 -22.81 -20.41 9.87
CA LEU A 213 -21.48 -20.42 10.49
C LEU A 213 -20.80 -21.80 10.41
N ARG A 214 -21.57 -22.88 10.57
CA ARG A 214 -21.08 -24.26 10.42
C ARG A 214 -20.63 -24.54 8.98
N ARG A 215 -21.38 -24.07 7.98
CA ARG A 215 -21.02 -24.18 6.56
C ARG A 215 -19.79 -23.36 6.22
N LEU A 216 -19.67 -22.13 6.73
CA LEU A 216 -18.43 -21.34 6.62
C LEU A 216 -17.24 -22.07 7.24
N GLY A 217 -17.43 -22.75 8.38
CA GLY A 217 -16.42 -23.60 9.01
C GLY A 217 -15.97 -24.76 8.11
N ALA A 218 -16.91 -25.43 7.44
CA ALA A 218 -16.61 -26.48 6.48
C ALA A 218 -15.80 -25.95 5.28
N VAL A 219 -16.16 -24.76 4.77
CA VAL A 219 -15.42 -24.07 3.70
C VAL A 219 -14.00 -23.70 4.14
N ALA A 220 -13.84 -23.14 5.34
CA ALA A 220 -12.52 -22.81 5.89
C ALA A 220 -11.64 -24.06 6.08
N ALA A 221 -12.23 -25.16 6.56
CA ALA A 221 -11.52 -26.43 6.75
C ALA A 221 -11.12 -27.08 5.41
N PHE A 222 -11.92 -26.89 4.37
CA PHE A 222 -11.59 -27.30 3.01
C PHE A 222 -10.37 -26.52 2.49
N PHE A 223 -10.42 -25.18 2.50
CA PHE A 223 -9.30 -24.35 2.05
C PHE A 223 -8.01 -24.61 2.83
N ARG A 224 -8.08 -24.86 4.14
CA ARG A 224 -6.88 -25.20 4.92
C ARG A 224 -6.23 -26.52 4.47
N ARG A 225 -7.02 -27.48 3.97
CA ARG A 225 -6.52 -28.78 3.49
C ARG A 225 -6.02 -28.71 2.06
N THR A 226 -6.70 -27.97 1.19
CA THR A 226 -6.38 -27.90 -0.24
C THR A 226 -5.37 -26.80 -0.57
N GLU A 227 -5.41 -25.69 0.19
CA GLU A 227 -4.58 -24.50 -0.03
C GLU A 227 -4.15 -23.86 1.32
N PRO A 228 -3.17 -24.44 2.03
CA PRO A 228 -2.77 -23.99 3.38
C PRO A 228 -2.31 -22.53 3.46
N HIS A 229 -1.88 -21.93 2.34
CA HIS A 229 -1.44 -20.54 2.25
C HIS A 229 -2.48 -19.62 1.59
N SER A 230 -3.72 -20.09 1.42
CA SER A 230 -4.79 -19.31 0.81
C SER A 230 -5.27 -18.21 1.75
N PRO A 231 -5.25 -16.93 1.34
CA PRO A 231 -5.80 -15.84 2.14
C PRO A 231 -7.31 -16.00 2.35
N VAL A 232 -8.02 -16.73 1.47
CA VAL A 232 -9.45 -17.03 1.61
C VAL A 232 -9.71 -17.85 2.88
N GLY A 233 -8.89 -18.88 3.14
CA GLY A 233 -9.00 -19.68 4.36
C GLY A 233 -8.89 -18.82 5.62
N HIS A 234 -7.95 -17.88 5.64
CA HIS A 234 -7.76 -16.94 6.75
C HIS A 234 -8.90 -15.91 6.88
N LEU A 235 -9.41 -15.38 5.76
CA LEU A 235 -10.51 -14.43 5.76
C LEU A 235 -11.82 -15.06 6.22
N VAL A 236 -12.12 -16.29 5.79
CA VAL A 236 -13.30 -17.03 6.26
C VAL A 236 -13.19 -17.31 7.76
N GLN A 237 -12.02 -17.69 8.26
CA GLN A 237 -11.80 -17.85 9.70
C GLN A 237 -12.01 -16.55 10.48
N ARG A 238 -11.51 -15.42 9.97
CA ARG A 238 -11.70 -14.11 10.59
C ARG A 238 -13.17 -13.68 10.55
N ALA A 239 -13.88 -13.92 9.46
CA ALA A 239 -15.31 -13.66 9.34
C ALA A 239 -16.14 -14.52 10.30
N MET A 240 -15.77 -15.79 10.50
CA MET A 240 -16.40 -16.65 11.51
C MET A 240 -16.17 -16.15 12.93
N HIS A 241 -14.94 -15.70 13.22
CA HIS A 241 -14.60 -15.13 14.53
C HIS A 241 -15.43 -13.88 14.81
N TRP A 242 -15.48 -12.94 13.87
CA TRP A 242 -16.32 -11.74 13.97
C TRP A 242 -17.81 -12.07 14.05
N GLY A 243 -18.27 -13.05 13.28
CA GLY A 243 -19.67 -13.48 13.27
C GLY A 243 -20.16 -14.08 14.58
N GLN A 244 -19.26 -14.44 15.50
CA GLN A 244 -19.58 -14.94 16.84
C GLN A 244 -19.44 -13.88 17.94
N MET A 245 -18.87 -12.71 17.62
CA MET A 245 -18.71 -11.62 18.59
C MET A 245 -19.97 -10.77 18.72
N PRO A 246 -20.25 -10.25 19.93
CA PRO A 246 -21.09 -9.07 20.10
C PRO A 246 -20.51 -7.87 19.33
N LEU A 247 -21.39 -7.03 18.79
CA LEU A 247 -21.01 -5.90 17.95
C LEU A 247 -20.02 -4.95 18.66
N GLU A 248 -20.19 -4.76 19.96
CA GLU A 248 -19.37 -3.89 20.80
C GLU A 248 -17.96 -4.44 21.03
N GLN A 249 -17.82 -5.76 21.00
CA GLN A 249 -16.52 -6.43 21.08
C GLN A 249 -15.80 -6.34 19.73
N TRP A 250 -16.54 -6.57 18.64
CA TRP A 250 -16.01 -6.42 17.29
C TRP A 250 -15.54 -4.99 16.99
N LEU A 251 -16.33 -3.97 17.36
CA LEU A 251 -15.98 -2.57 17.16
C LEU A 251 -14.66 -2.20 17.85
N ARG A 252 -14.41 -2.69 19.07
CA ARG A 252 -13.15 -2.49 19.81
C ARG A 252 -11.95 -3.15 19.13
N GLU A 253 -12.15 -4.29 18.49
CA GLU A 253 -11.07 -5.02 17.83
C GLU A 253 -10.69 -4.39 16.48
N VAL A 254 -11.68 -3.85 15.76
CA VAL A 254 -11.50 -3.26 14.42
C VAL A 254 -11.10 -1.78 14.49
N ILE A 255 -11.63 -1.03 15.45
CA ILE A 255 -11.36 0.40 15.62
C ILE A 255 -10.34 0.59 16.74
N ARG A 256 -9.10 0.92 16.37
CA ARG A 256 -7.98 1.14 17.32
C ARG A 256 -7.97 2.53 17.96
N ASP A 257 -8.74 3.47 17.43
CA ASP A 257 -8.82 4.84 17.92
C ASP A 257 -10.02 4.98 18.87
N GLU A 258 -9.73 5.17 20.15
CA GLU A 258 -10.74 5.29 21.21
C GLU A 258 -11.72 6.46 20.97
N ASN A 259 -11.29 7.54 20.30
CA ASN A 259 -12.16 8.67 20.01
C ASN A 259 -13.15 8.34 18.88
N VAL A 260 -12.70 7.62 17.85
CA VAL A 260 -13.56 7.14 16.77
C VAL A 260 -14.54 6.10 17.32
N LEU A 261 -14.06 5.20 18.18
CA LEU A 261 -14.91 4.21 18.85
C LEU A 261 -15.96 4.88 19.73
N ALA A 262 -15.61 5.92 20.49
CA ALA A 262 -16.55 6.67 21.32
C ALA A 262 -17.64 7.34 20.49
N HIS A 263 -17.29 7.99 19.39
CA HIS A 263 -18.26 8.64 18.49
C HIS A 263 -19.19 7.64 17.79
N VAL A 264 -18.68 6.47 17.40
CA VAL A 264 -19.49 5.38 16.83
C VAL A 264 -20.44 4.81 17.88
N ARG A 265 -20.02 4.66 19.14
CA ARG A 265 -20.89 4.21 20.24
C ARG A 265 -22.02 5.20 20.53
N GLU A 266 -21.72 6.49 20.54
CA GLU A 266 -22.70 7.57 20.69
C GLU A 266 -23.74 7.53 19.55
N THR A 267 -23.28 7.41 18.31
CA THR A 267 -24.14 7.36 17.12
C THR A 267 -25.03 6.12 17.09
N LEU A 268 -24.54 4.98 17.58
CA LEU A 268 -25.28 3.72 17.63
C LEU A 268 -26.14 3.57 18.91
N GLY A 269 -26.14 4.56 19.81
CA GLY A 269 -26.97 4.58 21.01
C GLY A 269 -26.50 3.64 22.13
N PHE A 270 -25.24 3.23 22.12
CA PHE A 270 -24.64 2.43 23.21
C PHE A 270 -24.21 3.35 24.36
N GLU A 271 -25.17 3.91 25.07
CA GLU A 271 -24.89 4.57 26.34
C GLU A 271 -24.33 3.55 27.36
N ALA A 272 -23.37 4.00 28.15
CA ALA A 272 -22.86 3.24 29.28
C ALA A 272 -23.95 3.09 30.34
N THR A 273 -24.81 2.07 30.22
CA THR A 273 -25.58 1.53 31.35
C THR A 273 -24.63 0.79 32.28
N ALA A 274 -23.75 1.53 32.94
CA ALA A 274 -22.87 1.05 33.99
C ALA A 274 -22.71 2.11 35.10
N HIS A 275 -23.76 2.84 35.43
CA HIS A 275 -23.91 3.57 36.69
C HIS A 275 -25.40 3.80 37.00
N ALA A 276 -26.18 2.73 37.18
CA ALA A 276 -27.56 2.84 37.69
C ALA A 276 -28.01 1.68 38.60
N SER A 277 -27.11 0.78 39.03
CA SER A 277 -27.46 -0.34 39.93
C SER A 277 -26.74 -0.30 41.29
N GLU A 278 -25.94 0.72 41.60
CA GLU A 278 -25.28 0.86 42.91
C GLU A 278 -25.82 2.02 43.77
N ALA A 279 -26.75 2.83 43.24
CA ALA A 279 -27.36 3.94 44.00
C ALA A 279 -28.67 3.56 44.72
N GLN A 280 -29.19 2.34 44.55
CA GLN A 280 -30.47 1.91 45.13
C GLN A 280 -30.36 0.98 46.34
N THR A 281 -29.16 0.49 46.70
CA THR A 281 -28.99 -0.39 47.87
C THR A 281 -28.54 0.36 49.14
N THR A 282 -28.11 1.62 49.03
CA THR A 282 -27.61 2.40 50.20
C THR A 282 -28.68 3.28 50.86
N SER A 283 -29.91 3.34 50.35
CA SER A 283 -31.00 4.15 50.93
C SER A 283 -31.93 3.38 51.88
N GLU A 284 -31.87 2.05 51.97
CA GLU A 284 -32.77 1.25 52.84
C GLU A 284 -32.14 0.81 54.17
N ALA A 285 -30.87 1.13 54.45
CA ALA A 285 -30.19 0.75 55.69
C ALA A 285 -30.23 1.82 56.81
N GLN A 286 -30.99 2.91 56.64
CA GLN A 286 -31.04 4.01 57.63
C GLN A 286 -32.45 4.31 58.20
N THR A 287 -33.39 3.38 58.10
CA THR A 287 -34.64 3.46 58.87
C THR A 287 -35.12 2.10 59.32
N LYS A 288 -34.45 1.54 60.33
CA LYS A 288 -35.09 0.76 61.40
C LYS A 288 -34.14 0.57 62.58
#